data_AF-A0A7J7EUN1-F1
#
_entry.id   AF-A0A7J7EUN1-F1
#
_cell.length_a   1.000
_cell.length_b   1.000
_cell.length_c   1.000
_cell.angle_alpha   90.00
_cell.angle_beta   90.00
_cell.angle_gamma   90.00
#
_symmetry.space_group_name_H-M   'P 1'
#
loop_
_entity.id
_entity.type
_entity.pdbx_description
1 polymer ?
#
loop_
_entity_poly.entity_id
_entity_poly.type
_entity_poly.pdbx_seq_one_letter_code
_entity_poly.pdbx_strand_id
1 'polypeptide(L)'
;MAVAARPVRVLVDMDGVLADFEAGLLRGFRRRFPGEPHVPLDERRGFLACEQYRALRPDLADKVASVYEAPGFFLDLEPIPGALEAMRQMNDIQESVPPTQYRWVEKHLGPQFVERIILTSDKTVILGDLLIDDKDTIRGQEETPSWEHILFTCCHNQHLALPPTRRRLLSWSDNWREIIDSKRGAVQWDQTGLGLLQGQVEGPQHWTVAEGRAGKPAGKPNRAK
;
A
#
# COMPACT_ATOMS: atom_id res chain seq x y z
N MET A 1 -6.04 -35.97 3.62
CA MET A 1 -4.84 -35.16 3.97
C MET A 1 -5.31 -33.87 4.63
N ALA A 2 -4.50 -33.21 5.45
CA ALA A 2 -4.85 -31.88 5.92
C ALA A 2 -4.80 -30.89 4.75
N VAL A 3 -5.85 -30.08 4.57
CA VAL A 3 -5.81 -28.96 3.63
C VAL A 3 -4.94 -27.87 4.27
N ALA A 4 -3.84 -27.50 3.62
CA ALA A 4 -3.02 -26.40 4.08
C ALA A 4 -3.85 -25.11 4.07
N ALA A 5 -3.95 -24.42 5.22
CA ALA A 5 -4.65 -23.15 5.30
C ALA A 5 -4.02 -22.15 4.33
N ARG A 6 -4.85 -21.38 3.60
CA ARG A 6 -4.33 -20.41 2.63
C ARG A 6 -3.42 -19.39 3.33
N PRO A 7 -2.29 -18.98 2.72
CA PRO A 7 -1.48 -17.91 3.27
C PRO A 7 -2.30 -16.62 3.34
N VAL A 8 -2.11 -15.86 4.42
CA VAL A 8 -2.63 -14.50 4.55
C VAL A 8 -1.63 -13.57 3.87
N ARG A 9 -2.07 -12.80 2.88
CA ARG A 9 -1.21 -11.83 2.18
C ARG A 9 -1.35 -10.45 2.80
N VAL A 10 -0.28 -9.99 3.44
CA VAL A 10 -0.18 -8.65 4.01
C VAL A 10 0.55 -7.75 3.01
N LEU A 11 -0.06 -6.63 2.66
CA LEU A 11 0.58 -5.50 2.00
C LEU A 11 1.05 -4.54 3.10
N VAL A 12 2.28 -4.05 3.01
CA VAL A 12 2.88 -3.13 4.00
C VAL A 12 3.46 -1.96 3.22
N ASP A 13 3.09 -0.74 3.59
CA ASP A 13 3.59 0.47 2.94
C ASP A 13 5.05 0.77 3.29
N MET A 14 5.72 1.61 2.51
CA MET A 14 7.12 1.99 2.75
C MET A 14 7.22 3.25 3.61
N ASP A 15 6.81 4.40 3.08
CA ASP A 15 6.90 5.68 3.78
C ASP A 15 5.89 5.73 4.95
N GLY A 16 6.30 6.25 6.11
CA GLY A 16 5.43 6.35 7.30
C GLY A 16 5.12 5.03 8.02
N VAL A 17 5.51 3.88 7.44
CA VAL A 17 5.27 2.54 8.00
C VAL A 17 6.56 1.73 8.19
N LEU A 18 7.47 1.72 7.21
CA LEU A 18 8.79 1.09 7.31
C LEU A 18 9.93 2.12 7.38
N ALA A 19 9.81 3.24 6.66
CA ALA A 19 10.79 4.31 6.58
C ALA A 19 10.23 5.63 7.15
N ASP A 20 10.99 6.31 8.00
CA ASP A 20 10.57 7.55 8.66
C ASP A 20 10.70 8.78 7.73
N PHE A 21 9.73 8.87 6.82
CA PHE A 21 9.58 9.96 5.85
C PHE A 21 9.43 11.32 6.54
N GLU A 22 8.66 11.42 7.62
CA GLU A 22 8.33 12.70 8.28
C GLU A 22 9.54 13.26 9.06
N ALA A 23 10.26 12.45 9.83
CA ALA A 23 11.50 12.91 10.46
C ALA A 23 12.59 13.16 9.41
N GLY A 24 12.68 12.33 8.36
CA GLY A 24 13.56 12.57 7.21
C GLY A 24 13.30 13.93 6.55
N LEU A 25 12.03 14.24 6.29
CA LEU A 25 11.57 15.48 5.68
C LEU A 25 11.86 16.69 6.57
N LEU A 26 11.51 16.63 7.87
CA LEU A 26 11.76 17.73 8.80
C LEU A 26 13.25 18.02 8.98
N ARG A 27 14.09 16.98 9.08
CA ARG A 27 15.56 17.13 9.11
C ARG A 27 16.09 17.74 7.81
N GLY A 28 15.65 17.22 6.66
CA GLY A 28 16.06 17.70 5.35
C GLY A 28 15.68 19.17 5.11
N PHE A 29 14.46 19.54 5.50
CA PHE A 29 13.95 20.92 5.42
C PHE A 29 14.74 21.86 6.32
N ARG A 30 14.87 21.56 7.63
CA ARG A 30 15.62 22.40 8.57
C ARG A 30 17.11 22.53 8.20
N ARG A 31 17.70 21.52 7.56
CA ARG A 31 19.09 21.56 7.04
C ARG A 31 19.22 22.45 5.80
N ARG A 32 18.25 22.42 4.88
CA ARG A 32 18.30 23.17 3.60
C ARG A 32 17.78 24.61 3.72
N PHE A 33 16.86 24.85 4.66
CA PHE A 33 16.16 26.11 4.85
C PHE A 33 16.17 26.54 6.33
N PRO A 34 17.35 26.73 6.96
CA PRO A 34 17.46 26.89 8.42
C PRO A 34 16.83 28.16 9.00
N GLY A 35 16.55 29.16 8.17
CA GLY A 35 15.85 30.39 8.56
C GLY A 35 14.34 30.38 8.32
N GLU A 36 13.77 29.28 7.79
CA GLU A 36 12.34 29.20 7.48
C GLU A 36 11.53 28.59 8.63
N PRO A 37 10.27 29.03 8.82
CA PRO A 37 9.37 28.37 9.74
C PRO A 37 9.04 26.96 9.22
N HIS A 38 8.91 26.02 10.14
CA HIS A 38 8.68 24.60 9.86
C HIS A 38 7.59 24.06 10.80
N VAL A 39 7.04 22.91 10.45
CA VAL A 39 6.00 22.23 11.24
C VAL A 39 6.65 21.16 12.12
N PRO A 40 6.57 21.24 13.47
CA PRO A 40 6.92 20.16 14.38
C PRO A 40 6.12 18.87 14.11
N LEU A 41 6.67 17.69 14.44
CA LEU A 41 6.02 16.41 14.13
C LEU A 41 4.70 16.21 14.90
N ASP A 42 4.65 16.65 16.15
CA ASP A 42 3.45 16.69 17.00
C ASP A 42 2.40 17.73 16.52
N GLU A 43 2.80 18.70 15.71
CA GLU A 43 1.92 19.65 15.01
C GLU A 43 1.52 19.20 13.59
N ARG A 44 2.07 18.10 13.05
CA ARG A 44 1.69 17.61 11.71
C ARG A 44 0.21 17.21 11.65
N ARG A 45 -0.52 17.71 10.65
CA ARG A 45 -1.93 17.38 10.39
C ARG A 45 -2.13 17.13 8.90
N GLY A 46 -2.82 16.04 8.56
CA GLY A 46 -3.13 15.66 7.18
C GLY A 46 -1.94 15.07 6.43
N PHE A 47 -2.22 14.08 5.57
CA PHE A 47 -1.22 13.26 4.88
C PHE A 47 -0.21 14.08 4.06
N LEU A 48 -0.67 15.05 3.25
CA LEU A 48 0.20 15.86 2.40
C LEU A 48 0.88 16.99 3.18
N ALA A 49 2.13 16.77 3.59
CA ALA A 49 2.94 17.79 4.27
C ALA A 49 3.04 19.11 3.49
N CYS A 50 3.15 19.06 2.15
CA CYS A 50 3.20 20.25 1.30
C CYS A 50 1.98 21.17 1.42
N GLU A 51 0.78 20.64 1.72
CA GLU A 51 -0.42 21.45 1.96
C GLU A 51 -0.33 22.20 3.30
N GLN A 52 0.15 21.55 4.36
CA GLN A 52 0.32 22.19 5.66
C GLN A 52 1.44 23.26 5.62
N TYR A 53 2.54 23.00 4.90
CA TYR A 53 3.57 24.01 4.67
C TYR A 53 3.06 25.18 3.81
N ARG A 54 2.22 24.93 2.78
CA ARG A 54 1.54 25.99 2.01
C ARG A 54 0.66 26.88 2.88
N ALA A 55 -0.09 26.28 3.81
CA ALA A 55 -0.94 27.00 4.75
C ALA A 55 -0.14 27.83 5.77
N LEU A 56 1.07 27.39 6.14
CA LEU A 56 2.00 28.15 6.98
C LEU A 56 2.57 29.37 6.24
N ARG A 57 3.03 29.20 4.99
CA ARG A 57 3.36 30.29 4.06
C ARG A 57 3.43 29.75 2.62
N PRO A 58 2.83 30.41 1.59
CA PRO A 58 2.61 29.79 0.28
C PRO A 58 3.85 29.21 -0.44
N ASP A 59 5.00 29.88 -0.34
CA ASP A 59 6.26 29.49 -0.99
C ASP A 59 6.96 28.30 -0.33
N LEU A 60 6.52 27.89 0.86
CA LEU A 60 7.10 26.76 1.58
C LEU A 60 6.68 25.41 0.99
N ALA A 61 5.60 25.36 0.23
CA ALA A 61 5.12 24.16 -0.45
C ALA A 61 6.18 23.59 -1.42
N ASP A 62 6.71 24.46 -2.28
CA ASP A 62 7.71 24.08 -3.28
C ASP A 62 9.08 23.83 -2.62
N LYS A 63 9.38 24.56 -1.54
CA LYS A 63 10.58 24.34 -0.73
C LYS A 63 10.55 22.95 -0.08
N VAL A 64 9.46 22.57 0.58
CA VAL A 64 9.35 21.24 1.21
C VAL A 64 9.26 20.12 0.17
N ALA A 65 8.62 20.34 -0.97
CA ALA A 65 8.64 19.41 -2.09
C ALA A 65 10.06 19.14 -2.60
N SER A 66 10.85 20.21 -2.79
CA SER A 66 12.25 20.10 -3.24
C SER A 66 13.15 19.29 -2.30
N VAL A 67 12.74 19.04 -1.05
CA VAL A 67 13.47 18.19 -0.09
C VAL A 67 13.25 16.71 -0.38
N TYR A 68 12.01 16.25 -0.55
CA TYR A 68 11.74 14.83 -0.85
C TYR A 68 12.02 14.46 -2.31
N GLU A 69 11.97 15.44 -3.22
CA GLU A 69 12.40 15.30 -4.62
C GLU A 69 13.93 15.27 -4.78
N ALA A 70 14.70 15.54 -3.72
CA ALA A 70 16.16 15.59 -3.80
C ALA A 70 16.78 14.17 -3.98
N PRO A 71 17.75 14.00 -4.91
CA PRO A 71 18.48 12.75 -5.03
C PRO A 71 19.08 12.29 -3.70
N GLY A 72 18.82 11.03 -3.34
CA GLY A 72 19.26 10.43 -2.08
C GLY A 72 18.23 10.44 -0.95
N PHE A 73 17.21 11.32 -0.97
CA PHE A 73 16.26 11.48 0.14
C PHE A 73 15.68 10.15 0.66
N PHE A 74 15.03 9.38 -0.21
CA PHE A 74 14.43 8.08 0.13
C PHE A 74 15.45 7.00 0.53
N LEU A 75 16.71 7.13 0.11
CA LEU A 75 17.78 6.17 0.44
C LEU A 75 18.37 6.43 1.85
N ASP A 76 18.29 7.68 2.30
CA ASP A 76 18.82 8.17 3.58
C ASP A 76 17.75 8.23 4.69
N LEU A 77 16.51 7.81 4.41
CA LEU A 77 15.49 7.60 5.44
C LEU A 77 15.93 6.53 6.44
N GLU A 78 15.60 6.73 7.71
CA GLU A 78 15.85 5.76 8.76
C GLU A 78 14.67 4.78 8.90
N PRO A 79 14.92 3.52 9.29
CA PRO A 79 13.84 2.58 9.59
C PRO A 79 13.02 3.02 10.80
N ILE A 80 11.69 2.87 10.71
CA ILE A 80 10.79 3.04 11.84
C ILE A 80 11.09 1.96 12.91
N PRO A 81 11.11 2.28 14.21
CA PRO A 81 11.46 1.33 15.26
C PRO A 81 10.65 0.03 15.21
N GLY A 82 11.36 -1.11 15.19
CA GLY A 82 10.77 -2.46 15.12
C GLY A 82 10.29 -2.90 13.74
N ALA A 83 10.28 -2.03 12.74
CA ALA A 83 9.80 -2.33 11.39
C ALA A 83 10.59 -3.47 10.74
N LEU A 84 11.92 -3.42 10.82
CA LEU A 84 12.77 -4.43 10.18
C LEU A 84 12.64 -5.80 10.85
N GLU A 85 12.46 -5.81 12.18
CA GLU A 85 12.29 -7.01 12.99
C GLU A 85 10.94 -7.66 12.70
N ALA A 86 9.87 -6.87 12.62
CA ALA A 86 8.54 -7.34 12.25
C ALA A 86 8.50 -7.88 10.82
N MET A 87 9.08 -7.17 9.84
CA MET A 87 9.15 -7.63 8.45
C MET A 87 9.94 -8.93 8.32
N ARG A 88 11.11 -9.07 8.97
CA ARG A 88 11.87 -10.34 8.98
C ARG A 88 11.03 -11.48 9.57
N GLN A 89 10.32 -11.23 10.68
CA GLN A 89 9.42 -12.22 11.33
C GLN A 89 8.15 -12.55 10.51
N MET A 90 7.89 -11.86 9.40
CA MET A 90 6.81 -12.16 8.45
C MET A 90 7.30 -12.86 7.17
N ASN A 91 8.62 -13.08 6.98
CA ASN A 91 9.23 -13.27 5.66
C ASN A 91 10.22 -14.46 5.58
N ASP A 92 9.84 -15.64 6.08
CA ASP A 92 10.66 -16.87 6.04
C ASP A 92 10.84 -17.51 4.64
N ILE A 93 10.66 -16.76 3.53
CA ILE A 93 10.83 -17.19 2.13
C ILE A 93 11.35 -15.99 1.28
N GLN A 94 12.14 -16.21 0.22
CA GLN A 94 12.95 -15.20 -0.50
C GLN A 94 12.31 -14.75 -1.88
N GLU A 95 12.95 -14.20 -2.96
CA GLU A 95 14.32 -13.71 -3.33
C GLU A 95 14.36 -12.24 -3.92
N SER A 96 14.99 -11.97 -5.09
CA SER A 96 15.49 -10.64 -5.59
C SER A 96 15.22 -10.40 -7.11
N VAL A 97 15.02 -9.18 -7.69
CA VAL A 97 15.97 -8.05 -7.98
C VAL A 97 15.20 -6.71 -8.39
N PRO A 98 15.78 -5.60 -8.96
CA PRO A 98 15.70 -4.18 -8.49
C PRO A 98 14.71 -3.26 -9.32
N PRO A 99 14.75 -1.88 -9.34
CA PRO A 99 15.64 -0.87 -8.70
C PRO A 99 15.01 0.42 -8.07
N THR A 100 15.82 1.15 -7.28
CA THR A 100 15.53 2.42 -6.56
C THR A 100 14.97 2.31 -5.14
N GLN A 101 13.65 2.20 -4.89
CA GLN A 101 13.11 1.95 -3.53
C GLN A 101 13.72 0.69 -2.91
N TYR A 102 13.69 -0.43 -3.64
CA TYR A 102 14.91 -1.04 -4.18
C TYR A 102 16.09 -1.12 -3.20
N ARG A 103 16.95 -0.09 -3.27
CA ARG A 103 18.22 0.00 -2.52
C ARG A 103 18.02 0.26 -1.02
N TRP A 104 16.93 0.90 -0.60
CA TRP A 104 16.61 1.05 0.82
C TRP A 104 16.20 -0.31 1.41
N VAL A 105 15.33 -1.03 0.70
CA VAL A 105 14.90 -2.39 1.07
C VAL A 105 16.08 -3.36 1.08
N GLU A 106 16.91 -3.36 0.03
CA GLU A 106 18.14 -4.16 -0.05
C GLU A 106 19.12 -3.86 1.09
N LYS A 107 19.32 -2.57 1.43
CA LYS A 107 20.21 -2.08 2.51
C LYS A 107 19.75 -2.47 3.92
N HIS A 108 18.44 -2.50 4.19
CA HIS A 108 17.90 -2.65 5.56
C HIS A 108 17.20 -4.00 5.82
N LEU A 109 16.53 -4.57 4.82
CA LEU A 109 15.81 -5.84 4.91
C LEU A 109 16.58 -6.98 4.21
N GLY A 110 17.32 -6.67 3.16
CA GLY A 110 18.12 -7.62 2.37
C GLY A 110 17.53 -7.94 0.99
N PRO A 111 18.30 -8.59 0.10
CA PRO A 111 17.89 -8.86 -1.27
C PRO A 111 16.59 -9.69 -1.35
N GLN A 112 16.28 -10.50 -0.34
CA GLN A 112 15.11 -11.38 -0.28
C GLN A 112 13.74 -10.68 -0.11
N PHE A 113 13.75 -9.35 0.09
CA PHE A 113 12.55 -8.50 0.06
C PHE A 113 12.42 -7.73 -1.25
N VAL A 114 13.41 -7.79 -2.13
CA VAL A 114 13.50 -6.98 -3.36
C VAL A 114 12.52 -7.51 -4.42
N GLU A 115 12.28 -8.83 -4.50
CA GLU A 115 11.16 -9.40 -5.29
C GLU A 115 9.76 -8.98 -4.82
N ARG A 116 9.63 -8.54 -3.57
CA ARG A 116 8.34 -8.37 -2.89
C ARG A 116 7.78 -6.95 -3.01
N ILE A 117 8.49 -6.06 -3.71
CA ILE A 117 8.10 -4.67 -3.93
C ILE A 117 7.09 -4.57 -5.08
N ILE A 118 5.92 -4.01 -4.78
CA ILE A 118 4.90 -3.66 -5.76
C ILE A 118 4.86 -2.14 -5.89
N LEU A 119 5.51 -1.59 -6.93
CA LEU A 119 5.42 -0.17 -7.25
C LEU A 119 4.09 0.12 -7.96
N THR A 120 3.23 0.90 -7.31
CA THR A 120 1.95 1.35 -7.88
C THR A 120 1.53 2.70 -7.31
N SER A 121 0.90 3.54 -8.13
CA SER A 121 0.17 4.74 -7.67
C SER A 121 -1.23 4.40 -7.12
N ASP A 122 -1.73 3.20 -7.41
CA ASP A 122 -3.04 2.71 -7.00
C ASP A 122 -2.90 1.38 -6.25
N LYS A 123 -3.19 1.39 -4.95
CA LYS A 123 -3.15 0.21 -4.08
C LYS A 123 -4.47 -0.59 -4.09
N THR A 124 -5.58 -0.03 -4.59
CA THR A 124 -6.90 -0.69 -4.54
C THR A 124 -6.98 -1.90 -5.46
N VAL A 125 -6.27 -1.84 -6.59
CA VAL A 125 -6.17 -2.94 -7.58
C VAL A 125 -5.22 -4.08 -7.15
N ILE A 126 -4.54 -3.97 -6.00
CA ILE A 126 -3.61 -4.99 -5.51
C ILE A 126 -4.33 -5.97 -4.58
N LEU A 127 -4.35 -7.24 -4.95
CA LEU A 127 -5.02 -8.29 -4.18
C LEU A 127 -4.26 -8.63 -2.89
N GLY A 128 -4.92 -8.57 -1.74
CA GLY A 128 -4.38 -8.91 -0.42
C GLY A 128 -5.47 -9.11 0.64
N ASP A 129 -5.10 -9.58 1.83
CA ASP A 129 -6.01 -9.73 2.99
C ASP A 129 -5.99 -8.51 3.92
N LEU A 130 -4.84 -7.85 3.98
CA LEU A 130 -4.52 -6.72 4.85
C LEU A 130 -3.65 -5.71 4.10
N LEU A 131 -3.87 -4.42 4.35
CA LEU A 131 -2.97 -3.34 4.00
C LEU A 131 -2.61 -2.56 5.26
N ILE A 132 -1.33 -2.53 5.63
CA ILE A 132 -0.78 -1.71 6.72
C ILE A 132 -0.18 -0.46 6.09
N ASP A 133 -0.82 0.69 6.28
CA ASP A 133 -0.57 1.93 5.53
C ASP A 133 -0.96 3.13 6.41
N ASP A 134 -0.14 4.19 6.44
CA ASP A 134 -0.32 5.34 7.33
C ASP A 134 -1.27 6.42 6.77
N LYS A 135 -1.68 6.31 5.50
CA LYS A 135 -2.62 7.23 4.88
C LYS A 135 -4.03 6.98 5.41
N ASP A 136 -4.71 8.04 5.83
CA ASP A 136 -6.02 7.95 6.49
C ASP A 136 -7.10 7.25 5.64
N THR A 137 -7.06 7.48 4.31
CA THR A 137 -8.03 6.97 3.34
C THR A 137 -7.33 6.65 2.02
N ILE A 138 -7.35 5.37 1.63
CA ILE A 138 -6.91 4.92 0.32
C ILE A 138 -8.04 5.12 -0.71
N ARG A 139 -7.70 5.50 -1.94
CA ARG A 139 -8.63 5.66 -3.08
C ARG A 139 -7.92 5.24 -4.36
N GLY A 140 -8.67 4.70 -5.32
CA GLY A 140 -8.16 4.15 -6.57
C GLY A 140 -9.29 3.80 -7.55
N GLN A 141 -9.05 2.88 -8.46
CA GLN A 141 -10.03 2.40 -9.45
C GLN A 141 -11.01 1.34 -8.90
N GLU A 142 -10.63 0.63 -7.84
CA GLU A 142 -11.48 -0.40 -7.21
C GLU A 142 -12.20 0.21 -5.99
N GLU A 143 -13.52 0.18 -6.01
CA GLU A 143 -14.39 0.74 -4.97
C GLU A 143 -14.41 -0.12 -3.69
N THR A 144 -14.20 -1.43 -3.85
CA THR A 144 -14.15 -2.42 -2.77
C THR A 144 -12.84 -3.23 -2.80
N PRO A 145 -11.73 -2.65 -2.30
CA PRO A 145 -10.45 -3.35 -2.23
C PRO A 145 -10.54 -4.66 -1.43
N SER A 146 -9.87 -5.70 -1.91
CA SER A 146 -9.89 -7.04 -1.28
C SER A 146 -9.32 -7.09 0.14
N TRP A 147 -8.46 -6.14 0.50
CA TRP A 147 -7.78 -6.06 1.80
C TRP A 147 -8.58 -5.24 2.83
N GLU A 148 -8.42 -5.58 4.10
CA GLU A 148 -8.77 -4.67 5.19
C GLU A 148 -7.64 -3.67 5.42
N HIS A 149 -7.95 -2.37 5.45
CA HIS A 149 -6.98 -1.34 5.79
C HIS A 149 -6.79 -1.21 7.31
N ILE A 150 -5.57 -1.42 7.75
CA ILE A 150 -5.08 -1.18 9.11
C ILE A 150 -4.32 0.14 9.09
N LEU A 151 -4.86 1.18 9.72
CA LEU A 151 -4.17 2.47 9.77
C LEU A 151 -2.93 2.36 10.67
N PHE A 152 -1.74 2.49 10.10
CA PHE A 152 -0.52 2.59 10.90
C PHE A 152 -0.44 3.98 11.54
N THR A 153 -0.04 4.06 12.81
CA THR A 153 0.04 5.37 13.49
C THR A 153 1.27 6.16 13.08
N CYS A 154 1.03 7.30 12.45
CA CYS A 154 2.05 8.27 12.06
C CYS A 154 1.68 9.66 12.60
N CYS A 155 2.65 10.57 12.70
CA CYS A 155 2.50 11.83 13.41
C CYS A 155 1.38 12.73 12.83
N HIS A 156 1.13 12.64 11.52
CA HIS A 156 0.06 13.36 10.83
C HIS A 156 -1.34 12.75 10.97
N ASN A 157 -1.46 11.50 11.45
CA ASN A 157 -2.73 10.76 11.57
C ASN A 157 -3.10 10.36 13.02
N GLN A 158 -2.19 10.49 13.99
CA GLN A 158 -2.37 10.04 15.38
C GLN A 158 -3.60 10.62 16.09
N HIS A 159 -4.02 11.82 15.70
CA HIS A 159 -5.16 12.54 16.27
C HIS A 159 -6.51 12.14 15.64
N LEU A 160 -6.53 11.28 14.61
CA LEU A 160 -7.74 10.84 13.94
C LEU A 160 -8.43 9.74 14.73
N ALA A 161 -9.59 10.07 15.30
CA ALA A 161 -10.53 9.10 15.85
C ALA A 161 -11.10 8.23 14.71
N LEU A 162 -11.00 6.91 14.85
CA LEU A 162 -11.53 5.95 13.87
C LEU A 162 -12.92 5.46 14.28
N PRO A 163 -13.80 5.11 13.33
CA PRO A 163 -15.02 4.37 13.62
C PRO A 163 -14.67 2.96 14.13
N PRO A 164 -15.53 2.32 14.96
CA PRO A 164 -15.26 0.98 15.52
C PRO A 164 -15.05 -0.13 14.48
N THR A 165 -15.39 0.11 13.21
CA THR A 165 -15.20 -0.80 12.08
C THR A 165 -13.79 -0.75 11.46
N ARG A 166 -12.92 0.18 11.88
CA ARG A 166 -11.53 0.29 11.39
C ARG A 166 -10.53 0.01 12.51
N ARG A 167 -9.52 -0.81 12.21
CA ARG A 167 -8.39 -1.07 13.12
C ARG A 167 -7.22 -0.12 12.86
N ARG A 168 -6.43 0.11 13.92
CA ARG A 168 -5.20 0.90 13.93
C ARG A 168 -4.10 0.04 14.54
N LEU A 169 -2.89 0.11 13.98
CA LEU A 169 -1.68 -0.44 14.61
C LEU A 169 -0.90 0.73 15.22
N LEU A 170 -0.59 0.68 16.52
CA LEU A 170 0.02 1.83 17.21
C LEU A 170 1.52 1.95 16.91
N SER A 171 2.22 0.83 16.73
CA SER A 171 3.60 0.74 16.22
C SER A 171 3.95 -0.73 15.95
N TRP A 172 5.19 -1.04 15.53
CA TRP A 172 5.62 -2.42 15.35
C TRP A 172 5.88 -3.22 16.65
N SER A 173 5.81 -2.59 17.83
CA SER A 173 5.81 -3.29 19.12
C SER A 173 4.39 -3.68 19.61
N ASP A 174 3.35 -3.22 18.91
CA ASP A 174 1.95 -3.59 19.13
C ASP A 174 1.63 -4.96 18.50
N ASN A 175 0.48 -5.57 18.83
CA ASN A 175 0.19 -6.97 18.51
C ASN A 175 -0.23 -7.24 17.05
N TRP A 176 0.63 -6.87 16.09
CA TRP A 176 0.40 -7.08 14.65
C TRP A 176 0.16 -8.56 14.27
N ARG A 177 0.64 -9.51 15.08
CA ARG A 177 0.38 -10.95 14.88
C ARG A 177 -1.11 -11.27 14.96
N GLU A 178 -1.80 -10.78 15.99
CA GLU A 178 -3.24 -10.96 16.17
C GLU A 178 -4.06 -10.38 15.01
N ILE A 179 -3.60 -9.27 14.41
CA ILE A 179 -4.23 -8.68 13.22
C ILE A 179 -4.15 -9.61 12.00
N ILE A 180 -3.01 -10.29 11.81
CA ILE A 180 -2.79 -11.27 10.74
C ILE A 180 -3.54 -12.58 11.03
N ASP A 181 -3.47 -13.04 12.28
CA ASP A 181 -4.08 -14.30 12.70
C ASP A 181 -5.61 -14.22 12.71
N SER A 182 -6.20 -13.02 12.89
CA SER A 182 -7.63 -12.78 12.68
C SER A 182 -8.09 -12.96 11.21
N LYS A 183 -7.18 -13.16 10.26
CA LYS A 183 -7.48 -13.58 8.88
C LYS A 183 -7.31 -15.09 8.67
N ARG A 184 -6.55 -15.79 9.54
CA ARG A 184 -6.29 -17.26 9.47
C ARG A 184 -7.49 -18.11 9.97
N GLY A 185 -8.69 -17.78 9.52
CA GLY A 185 -9.92 -18.46 9.95
C GLY A 185 -11.19 -17.98 9.24
N ALA A 186 -11.15 -16.88 8.49
CA ALA A 186 -12.33 -16.30 7.82
C ALA A 186 -12.86 -17.10 6.61
N VAL A 187 -12.40 -18.35 6.41
CA VAL A 187 -12.99 -19.29 5.44
C VAL A 187 -14.11 -20.05 6.13
N GLN A 188 -15.28 -19.41 6.23
CA GLN A 188 -16.50 -20.14 6.53
C GLN A 188 -16.81 -21.08 5.36
N TRP A 189 -16.81 -22.39 5.63
CA TRP A 189 -17.48 -23.36 4.78
C TRP A 189 -18.99 -23.23 5.01
N ASP A 190 -19.78 -23.15 3.95
CA ASP A 190 -21.22 -23.24 4.07
C ASP A 190 -21.61 -24.68 4.45
N GLN A 191 -22.30 -24.86 5.57
CA GLN A 191 -22.80 -26.18 5.99
C GLN A 191 -24.10 -26.55 5.26
N THR A 192 -24.05 -26.51 3.93
CA THR A 192 -25.15 -26.88 3.02
C THR A 192 -24.83 -28.09 2.15
N GLY A 193 -23.94 -28.97 2.65
CA GLY A 193 -23.60 -30.27 2.06
C GLY A 193 -24.69 -31.34 2.13
N LEU A 194 -25.92 -31.02 1.73
CA LEU A 194 -27.03 -31.96 1.52
C LEU A 194 -27.98 -31.42 0.44
N GLY A 195 -27.94 -32.01 -0.76
CA GLY A 195 -28.70 -31.50 -1.92
C GLY A 195 -28.79 -32.48 -3.09
N LEU A 196 -28.87 -33.78 -2.83
CA LEU A 196 -28.90 -34.82 -3.86
C LEU A 196 -30.29 -35.46 -3.98
N LEU A 197 -31.12 -34.90 -4.87
CA LEU A 197 -32.32 -35.57 -5.39
C LEU A 197 -32.31 -35.48 -6.92
N GLN A 198 -32.54 -36.61 -7.57
CA GLN A 198 -32.53 -36.73 -9.03
C GLN A 198 -33.90 -36.32 -9.60
N GLY A 199 -33.90 -35.54 -10.67
CA GLY A 199 -35.07 -35.18 -11.49
C GLY A 199 -34.65 -35.06 -12.95
N GLN A 200 -35.50 -35.51 -13.87
CA GLN A 200 -35.09 -35.77 -15.26
C GLN A 200 -35.20 -34.56 -16.20
N VAL A 201 -34.12 -34.38 -16.98
CA VAL A 201 -34.11 -34.14 -18.43
C VAL A 201 -35.09 -33.13 -19.03
N GLU A 202 -34.55 -32.02 -19.54
CA GLU A 202 -34.61 -31.68 -20.98
C GLU A 202 -33.48 -30.70 -21.35
N GLY A 203 -33.23 -30.46 -22.64
CA GLY A 203 -32.17 -29.57 -23.14
C GLY A 203 -32.38 -29.25 -24.62
N PRO A 204 -31.34 -28.92 -25.39
CA PRO A 204 -30.23 -27.99 -25.11
C PRO A 204 -30.20 -26.85 -26.15
N GLN A 205 -29.53 -25.72 -25.85
CA GLN A 205 -29.09 -24.78 -26.90
C GLN A 205 -27.65 -24.30 -26.69
N HIS A 206 -26.93 -24.10 -27.80
CA HIS A 206 -25.51 -23.75 -27.86
C HIS A 206 -25.26 -22.28 -27.48
N TRP A 207 -24.06 -22.02 -26.95
CA TRP A 207 -23.38 -20.74 -27.15
C TRP A 207 -22.03 -20.98 -27.84
N THR A 208 -21.72 -20.13 -28.83
CA THR A 208 -20.59 -20.31 -29.75
C THR A 208 -19.43 -19.40 -29.37
N VAL A 209 -18.20 -19.92 -29.42
CA VAL A 209 -16.96 -19.14 -29.21
C VAL A 209 -16.79 -18.09 -30.32
N ALA A 210 -16.52 -16.84 -29.94
CA ALA A 210 -16.25 -15.75 -30.87
C ALA A 210 -14.73 -15.62 -31.15
N GLU A 211 -14.27 -16.19 -32.26
CA GLU A 211 -12.91 -15.92 -32.76
C GLU A 211 -12.81 -14.53 -33.42
N GLY A 212 -11.70 -13.83 -33.18
CA GLY A 212 -11.45 -12.51 -33.77
C GLY A 212 -11.10 -12.59 -35.26
N ARG A 213 -11.61 -11.63 -36.06
CA ARG A 213 -11.21 -11.46 -37.48
C ARG A 213 -10.38 -10.20 -37.68
N ALA A 214 -9.29 -10.34 -38.45
CA ALA A 214 -8.37 -9.25 -38.76
C ALA A 214 -8.74 -8.51 -40.06
N GLY A 215 -8.69 -7.18 -40.01
CA GLY A 215 -8.11 -6.31 -41.04
C GLY A 215 -8.85 -6.07 -42.36
N LYS A 216 -9.22 -4.80 -42.63
CA LYS A 216 -9.07 -4.02 -43.89
C LYS A 216 -10.04 -2.82 -43.91
N PRO A 217 -9.81 -1.77 -44.73
CA PRO A 217 -8.53 -1.21 -45.21
C PRO A 217 -8.43 0.32 -44.92
N ALA A 218 -7.33 0.97 -45.31
CA ALA A 218 -7.13 2.40 -45.09
C ALA A 218 -7.98 3.29 -46.02
N GLY A 219 -8.62 4.32 -45.44
CA GLY A 219 -9.21 5.45 -46.18
C GLY A 219 -8.17 6.54 -46.47
N LYS A 220 -8.28 7.20 -47.64
CA LYS A 220 -7.39 8.30 -48.03
C LYS A 220 -7.82 9.65 -47.43
N PRO A 221 -6.88 10.60 -47.21
CA PRO A 221 -7.19 11.90 -46.62
C PRO A 221 -7.95 12.81 -47.59
N ASN A 222 -8.69 13.78 -47.04
CA ASN A 222 -9.24 14.90 -47.80
C ASN A 222 -8.64 16.24 -47.34
N ARG A 223 -8.57 17.23 -48.23
CA ARG A 223 -7.99 18.55 -47.99
C ARG A 223 -9.07 19.62 -47.78
N ALA A 224 -8.74 20.57 -46.92
CA ALA A 224 -9.09 22.00 -46.95
C ALA A 224 -10.49 22.43 -47.43
N LYS A 225 -11.19 23.15 -46.55
CA LYS A 225 -11.37 24.60 -46.71
C LYS A 225 -11.03 25.31 -45.41
#